data_AF-A0A3M1K9S1-F1
#
_entry.id   AF-A0A3M1K9S1-F1
#
_cell.length_a   1.000
_cell.length_b   1.000
_cell.length_c   1.000
_cell.angle_alpha   90.00
_cell.angle_beta   90.00
_cell.angle_gamma   90.00
#
_symmetry.space_group_name_H-M   'P 1'
#
loop_
_entity.id
_entity.type
_entity.pdbx_description
1 polymer ?
#
loop_
_entity_poly.entity_id
_entity_poly.type
_entity_poly.pdbx_seq_one_letter_code
_entity_poly.pdbx_strand_id
1 'polypeptide(L)'
;IGLLNKIRAYAFQDEGADTVEANEKLGFAADLRDYSMCEPMLAHLGVTSIRLMTNNPRKVKALEGMGVEVAERVPLEVGRNPHNAHYLATKAGKLGHWLATHQDDEVL
;
A
#
# COMPACT_ATOMS: atom_id res chain seq x y z
N ILE A 1 10.89 4.29 -4.59
CA ILE A 1 12.28 3.83 -4.84
C ILE A 1 12.57 3.47 -6.30
N GLY A 2 11.58 3.32 -7.19
CA GLY A 2 11.80 2.93 -8.60
C GLY A 2 11.96 1.42 -8.80
N LEU A 3 11.88 0.95 -10.05
CA LEU A 3 11.85 -0.48 -10.39
C LEU A 3 13.18 -1.18 -10.06
N LEU A 4 14.32 -0.58 -10.44
CA LEU A 4 15.63 -1.18 -10.20
C LEU A 4 15.91 -1.41 -8.72
N ASN A 5 15.61 -0.43 -7.87
CA ASN A 5 15.79 -0.57 -6.43
C ASN A 5 14.79 -1.55 -5.81
N LYS A 6 13.61 -1.72 -6.41
CA LYS A 6 12.66 -2.76 -6.00
C LYS A 6 13.22 -4.16 -6.27
N ILE A 7 13.90 -4.37 -7.40
CA ILE A 7 14.59 -5.64 -7.70
C ILE A 7 15.72 -5.89 -6.68
N ARG A 8 16.51 -4.86 -6.36
CA ARG A 8 17.55 -4.97 -5.31
C ARG A 8 16.96 -5.26 -3.93
N ALA A 9 15.80 -4.69 -3.61
CA ALA A 9 15.10 -4.95 -2.36
C ALA A 9 14.61 -6.40 -2.29
N TYR A 10 14.25 -7.01 -3.43
CA TYR A 10 13.89 -8.44 -3.48
C TYR A 10 15.08 -9.35 -3.17
N ALA A 11 16.29 -9.02 -3.62
CA ALA A 11 17.48 -9.80 -3.24
C ALA A 11 17.66 -9.85 -1.70
N PHE A 12 17.48 -8.73 -1.01
CA PHE A 12 17.51 -8.73 0.46
C PHE A 12 16.34 -9.47 1.11
N GLN A 13 15.18 -9.51 0.46
CA GLN A 13 14.03 -10.27 0.94
C GLN A 13 14.22 -11.78 0.76
N ASP A 14 14.88 -12.20 -0.32
CA ASP A 14 15.26 -13.60 -0.55
C ASP A 14 16.28 -14.08 0.51
N GLU A 15 17.07 -13.15 1.07
CA GLU A 15 17.95 -13.36 2.21
C GLU A 15 17.24 -13.27 3.58
N GLY A 16 15.92 -13.09 3.60
CA GLY A 16 15.08 -13.10 4.80
C GLY A 16 14.79 -11.74 5.42
N ALA A 17 15.20 -10.62 4.82
CA ALA A 17 14.79 -9.30 5.27
C ALA A 17 13.31 -9.05 4.93
N ASP A 18 12.59 -8.31 5.75
CA ASP A 18 11.25 -7.87 5.34
C ASP A 18 11.29 -6.63 4.42
N THR A 19 10.11 -6.20 3.95
CA THR A 19 10.02 -5.06 3.02
C THR A 19 10.53 -3.73 3.61
N VAL A 20 10.43 -3.54 4.93
CA VAL A 20 10.93 -2.32 5.60
C VAL A 20 12.45 -2.39 5.70
N GLU A 21 12.97 -3.51 6.21
CA GLU A 21 14.40 -3.75 6.38
C GLU A 21 15.15 -3.70 5.05
N ALA A 22 14.59 -4.29 3.99
CA ALA A 22 15.17 -4.25 2.65
C ALA A 22 15.27 -2.82 2.09
N ASN A 23 14.28 -1.96 2.38
CA ASN A 23 14.33 -0.55 1.97
C ASN A 23 15.36 0.24 2.78
N GLU A 24 15.44 0.01 4.09
CA GLU A 24 16.41 0.65 4.99
C GLU A 24 17.84 0.25 4.63
N LYS A 25 18.10 -1.03 4.32
CA LYS A 25 19.40 -1.52 3.81
C LYS A 25 19.82 -0.82 2.51
N LEU A 26 18.86 -0.42 1.69
CA LEU A 26 19.09 0.34 0.47
C LEU A 26 19.17 1.86 0.70
N GLY A 27 19.09 2.32 1.95
CA GLY A 27 19.14 3.74 2.32
C GLY A 27 17.85 4.51 2.07
N PHE A 28 16.71 3.83 1.89
CA PHE A 28 15.40 4.45 1.68
C PHE A 28 14.53 4.36 2.92
N ALA A 29 13.68 5.37 3.12
CA ALA A 29 12.60 5.26 4.10
C ALA A 29 11.60 4.15 3.70
N ALA A 30 10.93 3.58 4.69
CA ALA A 30 9.98 2.47 4.51
C ALA A 30 8.89 2.75 3.45
N ASP A 31 8.47 4.01 3.30
CA ASP A 31 7.54 4.45 2.27
C ASP A 31 7.74 5.93 1.91
N LEU A 32 8.27 6.14 0.70
CA LEU A 32 8.59 7.44 0.10
C LEU A 32 7.52 7.92 -0.91
N ARG A 33 6.32 7.33 -0.91
CA ARG A 33 5.28 7.74 -1.86
C ARG A 33 4.72 9.11 -1.50
N ASP A 34 4.70 9.99 -2.49
CA ASP A 34 3.94 11.24 -2.50
C ASP A 34 2.68 11.05 -3.34
N TYR A 35 1.54 11.49 -2.81
CA TYR A 35 0.24 11.43 -3.47
C TYR A 35 -0.20 12.78 -4.04
N SER A 36 0.58 13.85 -3.89
CA SER A 36 0.30 15.21 -4.40
C SER A 36 -0.08 15.23 -5.88
N MET A 37 0.47 14.31 -6.68
CA MET A 37 0.12 14.17 -8.09
C MET A 37 -1.37 13.87 -8.35
N CYS A 38 -2.10 13.32 -7.37
CA CYS A 38 -3.53 13.05 -7.49
C CYS A 38 -4.36 14.34 -7.53
N GLU A 39 -3.92 15.40 -6.86
CA GLU A 39 -4.65 16.67 -6.75
C GLU A 39 -4.97 17.29 -8.12
N PRO A 40 -3.99 17.58 -9.01
CA PRO A 40 -4.28 18.16 -10.32
C PRO A 40 -5.11 17.21 -11.20
N MET A 41 -4.95 15.89 -11.05
CA MET A 41 -5.72 14.90 -11.81
C MET A 41 -7.20 14.92 -11.41
N LEU A 42 -7.48 14.90 -10.11
CA LEU A 42 -8.84 14.92 -9.57
C LEU A 42 -9.53 16.27 -9.83
N ALA A 43 -8.78 17.37 -9.68
CA ALA A 43 -9.25 18.71 -10.02
C ALA A 43 -9.62 18.83 -11.51
N HIS A 44 -8.78 18.31 -12.41
CA HIS A 44 -9.06 18.29 -13.85
C HIS A 44 -10.35 17.53 -14.17
N LEU A 45 -10.63 16.46 -13.45
CA LEU A 45 -11.85 15.66 -13.60
C LEU A 45 -13.06 16.25 -12.85
N GLY A 46 -12.89 17.34 -12.09
CA GLY A 46 -13.95 17.94 -11.27
C GLY A 46 -14.43 17.06 -10.11
N VAL A 47 -13.58 16.14 -9.63
CA VAL A 47 -13.93 15.18 -8.58
C VAL A 47 -13.67 15.78 -7.21
N THR A 48 -14.72 15.87 -6.39
CA THR A 48 -14.65 16.38 -5.00
C THR A 48 -14.86 15.31 -3.94
N SER A 49 -15.41 14.15 -4.32
CA SER A 49 -15.71 13.03 -3.41
C SER A 49 -15.47 11.68 -4.10
N ILE A 50 -14.92 10.71 -3.37
CA ILE A 50 -14.53 9.40 -3.90
C ILE A 50 -14.89 8.24 -2.96
N ARG A 51 -15.20 7.09 -3.58
CA ARG A 51 -15.15 5.77 -2.91
C ARG A 51 -13.77 5.19 -3.14
N LEU A 52 -12.91 5.26 -2.13
CA LEU A 52 -11.49 4.93 -2.27
C LEU A 52 -11.24 3.45 -1.98
N MET A 53 -10.81 2.71 -3.01
CA MET A 53 -10.28 1.36 -2.87
C MET A 53 -8.85 1.40 -2.31
N THR A 54 -8.68 1.12 -1.00
CA THR A 54 -7.36 1.12 -0.36
C THR A 54 -7.35 0.36 0.98
N ASN A 55 -6.21 -0.26 1.27
CA ASN A 55 -5.85 -0.75 2.60
C ASN A 55 -4.78 0.11 3.28
N ASN A 56 -4.29 1.16 2.60
CA ASN A 56 -3.27 2.05 3.14
C ASN A 56 -3.93 3.30 3.76
N PRO A 57 -3.92 3.47 5.10
CA PRO A 57 -4.51 4.64 5.75
C PRO A 57 -3.81 5.95 5.37
N ARG A 58 -2.52 5.92 5.00
CA ARG A 58 -1.79 7.12 4.57
C ARG A 58 -2.36 7.69 3.26
N LYS A 59 -2.90 6.83 2.39
CA LYS A 59 -3.52 7.26 1.13
C LYS A 59 -4.84 7.98 1.37
N VAL A 60 -5.61 7.55 2.38
CA VAL A 60 -6.85 8.23 2.80
C VAL A 60 -6.51 9.65 3.27
N LYS A 61 -5.63 9.75 4.27
CA LYS A 61 -5.22 11.04 4.84
C LYS A 61 -4.64 12.01 3.81
N ALA A 62 -3.88 11.48 2.84
CA ALA A 62 -3.31 12.31 1.78
C ALA A 62 -4.40 12.91 0.89
N LEU A 63 -5.39 12.13 0.46
CA LEU A 63 -6.47 12.63 -0.40
C LEU A 63 -7.40 13.58 0.36
N GLU A 64 -7.72 13.29 1.63
CA GLU A 64 -8.48 14.21 2.49
C GLU A 64 -7.72 15.54 2.68
N GLY A 65 -6.40 15.48 2.85
CA GLY A 65 -5.54 16.68 2.93
C GLY A 65 -5.50 17.52 1.65
N MET A 66 -5.87 16.95 0.50
CA MET A 66 -6.02 17.66 -0.78
C MET A 66 -7.44 18.23 -0.98
N GLY A 67 -8.32 18.12 0.03
CA GLY A 67 -9.70 18.58 -0.06
C GLY A 67 -10.63 17.63 -0.82
N VAL A 68 -10.20 16.39 -1.08
CA VAL A 68 -11.04 15.35 -1.69
C VAL A 68 -11.68 14.54 -0.58
N GLU A 69 -13.01 14.57 -0.51
CA GLU A 69 -13.77 13.78 0.46
C GLU A 69 -13.63 12.28 0.15
N VAL A 70 -13.25 11.49 1.15
CA VAL A 70 -13.30 10.03 1.04
C VAL A 70 -14.63 9.55 1.64
N ALA A 71 -15.70 9.60 0.83
CA ALA A 71 -17.05 9.25 1.26
C ALA A 71 -17.17 7.77 1.71
N GLU A 72 -16.36 6.89 1.14
CA GLU A 72 -16.31 5.49 1.55
C GLU A 72 -14.90 4.93 1.33
N ARG A 73 -14.42 4.12 2.28
CA ARG A 73 -13.23 3.29 2.09
C ARG A 73 -13.63 1.86 1.76
N VAL A 74 -13.39 1.46 0.52
CA VAL A 74 -13.59 0.09 0.04
C VAL A 74 -12.30 -0.71 0.30
N PRO A 75 -12.32 -1.79 1.11
CA PRO A 75 -11.16 -2.66 1.26
C PRO A 75 -10.74 -3.27 -0.07
N LEU A 76 -9.43 -3.38 -0.29
CA LEU A 76 -8.91 -4.09 -1.45
C LEU A 76 -8.56 -5.52 -1.03
N GLU A 77 -9.47 -6.44 -1.27
CA GLU A 77 -9.28 -7.85 -0.92
C GLU A 77 -8.44 -8.53 -2.00
N VAL A 78 -7.27 -9.02 -1.61
CA VAL A 78 -6.41 -9.86 -2.44
C VAL A 78 -6.25 -11.18 -1.70
N GLY A 79 -6.47 -12.29 -2.40
CA GLY A 79 -6.39 -13.62 -1.79
C GLY A 79 -5.05 -13.83 -1.09
N ARG A 80 -5.09 -14.40 0.11
CA ARG A 80 -3.87 -14.82 0.81
C ARG A 80 -3.38 -16.10 0.16
N ASN A 81 -2.11 -16.18 -0.13
CA ASN A 81 -1.47 -17.41 -0.56
C ASN A 81 -0.14 -17.58 0.19
N PRO A 82 0.45 -18.78 0.20
CA PRO A 82 1.71 -19.01 0.90
C PRO A 82 2.83 -18.05 0.50
N HIS A 83 2.85 -17.56 -0.74
CA HIS A 83 3.88 -16.65 -1.26
C HIS A 83 3.71 -15.19 -0.82
N ASN A 84 2.48 -14.72 -0.57
CA ASN A 84 2.21 -13.33 -0.19
C ASN A 84 1.94 -13.15 1.31
N ALA A 85 1.82 -14.24 2.08
CA ALA A 85 1.48 -14.20 3.49
C ALA A 85 2.46 -13.36 4.32
N HIS A 86 3.77 -13.55 4.13
CA HIS A 86 4.80 -12.78 4.84
C HIS A 86 4.73 -11.29 4.48
N TYR A 87 4.62 -10.97 3.19
CA TYR A 87 4.48 -9.60 2.71
C TYR A 87 3.25 -8.89 3.31
N LEU A 88 2.08 -9.55 3.29
CA LEU A 88 0.85 -9.01 3.86
C LEU A 88 0.96 -8.81 5.37
N ALA A 89 1.61 -9.73 6.08
CA ALA A 89 1.87 -9.60 7.52
C ALA A 89 2.76 -8.38 7.82
N THR A 90 3.85 -8.18 7.09
CA THR A 90 4.71 -6.98 7.23
C THR A 90 3.92 -5.69 6.95
N LYS A 91 3.06 -5.69 5.92
CA LYS A 91 2.22 -4.54 5.59
C LYS A 91 1.23 -4.19 6.70
N ALA A 92 0.57 -5.18 7.29
CA ALA A 92 -0.32 -4.97 8.42
C ALA A 92 0.45 -4.52 9.68
N GLY A 93 1.49 -5.27 10.07
CA GLY A 93 2.20 -5.08 11.33
C GLY A 93 3.10 -3.84 11.36
N LYS A 94 3.94 -3.64 10.33
CA LYS A 94 4.94 -2.56 10.32
C LYS A 94 4.47 -1.28 9.62
N LEU A 95 3.52 -1.36 8.68
CA LEU A 95 3.03 -0.20 7.92
C LEU A 95 1.58 0.20 8.24
N GLY A 96 0.92 -0.50 9.16
CA GLY A 96 -0.44 -0.19 9.61
C GLY A 96 -1.52 -0.36 8.54
N HIS A 97 -1.32 -1.24 7.56
CA HIS A 97 -2.34 -1.50 6.53
C HIS A 97 -3.58 -2.19 7.12
N TRP A 98 -4.77 -1.76 6.67
CA TRP A 98 -6.07 -2.35 7.01
C TRP A 98 -6.37 -3.58 6.15
N LEU A 99 -5.81 -4.73 6.51
CA LEU A 99 -6.09 -6.01 5.85
C LEU A 99 -7.11 -6.80 6.66
N ALA A 100 -8.09 -7.41 5.98
CA ALA A 100 -8.99 -8.37 6.62
C ALA A 100 -8.22 -9.67 6.93
N THR A 101 -8.46 -10.26 8.10
CA THR A 101 -7.73 -11.45 8.57
C THR A 101 -8.28 -12.77 8.04
N HIS A 102 -9.47 -12.79 7.42
CA HIS A 102 -10.15 -14.01 6.98
C HIS A 102 -10.58 -13.93 5.52
N GLN A 103 -10.11 -14.87 4.72
CA GLN A 103 -10.84 -15.42 3.58
C GLN A 103 -10.55 -16.91 3.60
N ASP A 104 -11.60 -17.69 3.89
CA ASP A 104 -11.61 -19.13 3.73
C ASP A 104 -11.40 -19.45 2.24
N ASP A 105 -10.52 -20.40 1.98
CA ASP A 105 -10.26 -20.97 0.66
C ASP A 105 -11.52 -21.74 0.18
N GLU A 106 -12.57 -21.04 -0.27
CA GLU A 106 -13.57 -21.67 -1.14
C GLU A 106 -13.00 -21.74 -2.56
N VAL A 107 -12.25 -22.80 -2.79
CA VAL A 107 -11.95 -23.33 -4.12
C VAL A 107 -13.24 -23.98 -4.64
N LEU A 108 -13.88 -23.37 -5.64
CA LEU A 108 -14.84 -24.05 -6.53
C LEU A 108 -14.09 -24.78 -7.66
#